data_AF-A0A8C6WV66-F1
#
_entry.id   AF-A0A8C6WV66-F1
#
_cell.length_a   1.000
_cell.length_b   1.000
_cell.length_c   1.000
_cell.angle_alpha   90.00
_cell.angle_beta   90.00
_cell.angle_gamma   90.00
#
_symmetry.space_group_name_H-M   'P 1'
#
loop_
_entity.id
_entity.type
_entity.pdbx_description
1 polymer ?
#
loop_
_entity_poly.entity_id
_entity_poly.type
_entity_poly.pdbx_seq_one_letter_code
_entity_poly.pdbx_strand_id
1 'polypeptide(L)'
;APGVTNCRLESQLCRLFFILFCFFAAGVPSAKERTFIAVKPDGVQRRLVGQVIHRFERRGFKLVGLKLLQVSKNLLSQHYCQLTKKPFYPDLVEYMTSGPVVAMVWEGPNIVQTCRMMVGHTNPAEAHAGTIRADFSLHVSRNVVHASDSLEGAQREIMLWFDGHDLLKWDCIDQSFHSGAFH
;
A
#
# COMPACT_ATOMS: atom_id res chain seq x y z
N ALA A 1 -71.33 -7.13 10.61
CA ALA A 1 -70.44 -6.37 11.53
C ALA A 1 -69.17 -7.20 11.75
N PRO A 2 -67.99 -6.57 11.82
CA PRO A 2 -66.74 -7.05 11.21
C PRO A 2 -65.86 -7.87 12.16
N GLY A 3 -64.87 -8.59 11.64
CA GLY A 3 -63.80 -9.15 12.47
C GLY A 3 -62.94 -10.27 11.89
N VAL A 4 -62.65 -10.30 10.59
CA VAL A 4 -61.65 -11.23 10.03
C VAL A 4 -60.65 -10.45 9.18
N THR A 5 -59.80 -9.66 9.81
CA THR A 5 -58.63 -9.06 9.16
C THR A 5 -57.60 -8.64 10.21
N ASN A 6 -56.82 -9.59 10.76
CA ASN A 6 -55.55 -9.17 11.39
C ASN A 6 -54.47 -10.26 11.56
N CYS A 7 -54.30 -11.19 10.61
CA CYS A 7 -53.21 -12.18 10.69
C CYS A 7 -52.28 -12.21 9.46
N ARG A 8 -52.41 -11.22 8.56
CA ARG A 8 -51.61 -11.15 7.31
C ARG A 8 -50.79 -9.88 7.12
N LEU A 9 -50.94 -8.89 8.00
CA LEU A 9 -50.17 -7.63 7.94
C LEU A 9 -48.85 -7.67 8.73
N GLU A 10 -48.76 -8.48 9.81
CA GLU A 10 -47.54 -8.55 10.62
C GLU A 10 -46.37 -9.29 9.94
N SER A 11 -46.65 -10.18 8.97
CA SER A 11 -45.59 -10.92 8.27
C SER A 11 -44.91 -10.14 7.14
N GLN A 12 -45.54 -9.06 6.65
CA GLN A 12 -44.99 -8.20 5.60
C GLN A 12 -44.03 -7.15 6.18
N LEU A 13 -44.35 -6.60 7.35
CA LEU A 13 -43.49 -5.64 8.07
C LEU A 13 -42.20 -6.30 8.60
N CYS A 14 -42.27 -7.52 9.12
CA CYS A 14 -41.08 -8.29 9.53
C CYS A 14 -40.15 -8.64 8.36
N ARG A 15 -40.69 -8.87 7.15
CA ARG A 15 -39.86 -9.14 5.95
C ARG A 15 -39.22 -7.87 5.39
N LEU A 16 -39.90 -6.73 5.50
CA LEU A 16 -39.36 -5.45 5.03
C LEU A 16 -38.26 -4.91 5.96
N PHE A 17 -38.36 -5.14 7.27
CA PHE A 17 -37.29 -4.85 8.23
C PHE A 17 -36.06 -5.74 8.02
N PHE A 18 -36.25 -7.02 7.70
CA PHE A 18 -35.12 -7.93 7.42
C PHE A 18 -34.37 -7.54 6.13
N ILE A 19 -35.08 -7.11 5.09
CA ILE A 19 -34.46 -6.67 3.84
C ILE A 19 -33.71 -5.35 4.05
N LEU A 20 -34.23 -4.42 4.85
CA LEU A 20 -33.57 -3.14 5.14
C LEU A 20 -32.33 -3.30 6.05
N PHE A 21 -32.31 -4.31 6.93
CA PHE A 21 -31.14 -4.62 7.77
C PHE A 21 -30.05 -5.38 7.00
N CYS A 22 -30.43 -6.18 6.00
CA CYS A 22 -29.48 -6.90 5.14
C CYS A 22 -28.72 -6.01 4.14
N PHE A 23 -29.17 -4.79 3.87
CA PHE A 23 -28.45 -3.85 3.00
C PHE A 23 -27.36 -3.03 3.71
N PHE A 24 -27.29 -3.06 5.05
CA PHE A 24 -26.28 -2.35 5.85
C PHE A 24 -25.15 -3.25 6.36
N ALA A 25 -25.07 -4.49 5.89
CA ALA A 25 -23.89 -5.34 6.06
C ALA A 25 -23.03 -5.33 4.78
N ALA A 26 -22.75 -4.13 4.25
CA ALA A 26 -21.61 -3.97 3.36
C ALA A 26 -20.36 -4.26 4.20
N GLY A 27 -19.84 -5.48 4.05
CA GLY A 27 -18.79 -6.03 4.88
C GLY A 27 -17.64 -5.04 5.08
N VAL A 28 -17.17 -4.97 6.33
CA VAL A 28 -15.82 -4.48 6.62
C VAL A 28 -14.87 -5.22 5.67
N PRO A 29 -14.10 -4.53 4.81
CA PRO A 29 -13.19 -5.20 3.88
C PRO A 29 -12.22 -6.07 4.68
N SER A 30 -12.39 -7.40 4.55
CA SER A 30 -11.72 -8.41 5.39
C SER A 30 -10.26 -8.66 4.99
N ALA A 31 -9.76 -8.03 3.92
CA ALA A 31 -8.34 -8.05 3.56
C ALA A 31 -7.77 -6.63 3.67
N LYS A 32 -6.94 -6.38 4.69
CA LYS A 32 -6.19 -5.12 4.79
C LYS A 32 -5.19 -5.09 3.62
N GLU A 33 -5.39 -4.17 2.69
CA GLU A 33 -4.57 -4.01 1.49
C GLU A 33 -3.11 -3.70 1.85
N ARG A 34 -2.17 -4.22 1.07
CA ARG A 34 -0.73 -4.01 1.25
C ARG A 34 -0.08 -3.50 -0.04
N THR A 35 0.97 -2.71 0.10
CA THR A 35 1.79 -2.24 -1.02
C THR A 35 3.27 -2.41 -0.74
N PHE A 36 4.06 -2.59 -1.80
CA PHE A 36 5.52 -2.61 -1.73
C PHE A 36 6.08 -1.22 -2.00
N ILE A 37 6.97 -0.78 -1.12
CA ILE A 37 7.72 0.47 -1.25
C ILE A 37 9.20 0.13 -1.13
N ALA A 38 10.05 0.73 -1.97
CA ALA A 38 11.49 0.61 -1.83
C ALA A 38 12.17 1.98 -1.90
N VAL A 39 12.97 2.32 -0.88
CA VAL A 39 13.93 3.43 -0.94
C VAL A 39 15.14 2.95 -1.71
N LYS A 40 15.38 3.56 -2.87
CA LYS A 40 16.45 3.23 -3.81
C LYS A 40 17.83 3.66 -3.27
N PRO A 41 18.94 3.23 -3.90
CA PRO A 41 20.28 3.48 -3.36
C PRO A 41 20.60 4.95 -3.11
N ASP A 42 20.17 5.85 -3.98
CA ASP A 42 20.30 7.31 -3.79
C ASP A 42 19.54 7.83 -2.57
N GLY A 43 18.33 7.31 -2.31
CA GLY A 43 17.56 7.65 -1.12
C GLY A 43 18.27 7.21 0.15
N VAL A 44 18.87 6.02 0.15
CA VAL A 44 19.63 5.50 1.30
C VAL A 44 20.93 6.28 1.50
N GLN A 45 21.71 6.50 0.45
CA GLN A 45 22.97 7.25 0.47
C GLN A 45 22.77 8.70 0.94
N ARG A 46 21.62 9.30 0.63
CA ARG A 46 21.23 10.65 1.07
C ARG A 46 20.53 10.68 2.43
N ARG A 47 20.48 9.54 3.15
CA ARG A 47 19.91 9.42 4.50
C ARG A 47 18.43 9.79 4.56
N LEU A 48 17.67 9.50 3.50
CA LEU A 48 16.25 9.85 3.38
C LEU A 48 15.30 8.76 3.88
N VAL A 49 15.81 7.61 4.35
CA VAL A 49 15.00 6.48 4.81
C VAL A 49 13.98 6.90 5.88
N GLY A 50 14.43 7.61 6.92
CA GLY A 50 13.55 8.10 7.98
C GLY A 50 12.50 9.10 7.48
N GLN A 51 12.86 9.98 6.53
CA GLN A 51 11.91 10.93 5.93
C GLN A 51 10.82 10.21 5.14
N VAL A 52 11.18 9.18 4.39
CA VAL A 52 10.23 8.36 3.63
C VAL A 52 9.29 7.60 4.57
N ILE A 53 9.85 6.89 5.55
CA ILE A 53 9.07 6.16 6.57
C ILE A 53 8.10 7.11 7.28
N HIS A 54 8.60 8.26 7.73
CA HIS A 54 7.79 9.28 8.43
C HIS A 54 6.56 9.71 7.63
N ARG A 55 6.63 9.83 6.30
CA ARG A 55 5.47 10.19 5.47
C ARG A 55 4.37 9.14 5.53
N PHE A 56 4.73 7.86 5.50
CA PHE A 56 3.77 6.75 5.55
C PHE A 56 3.22 6.54 6.97
N GLU A 57 4.06 6.61 8.01
CA GLU A 57 3.60 6.52 9.41
C GLU A 57 2.66 7.68 9.76
N ARG A 58 3.03 8.92 9.39
CA ARG A 58 2.20 10.11 9.65
C ARG A 58 0.86 10.06 8.90
N ARG A 59 0.77 9.31 7.80
CA ARG A 59 -0.49 9.07 7.09
C ARG A 59 -1.41 8.10 7.83
N GLY A 60 -0.87 7.31 8.77
CA GLY A 60 -1.59 6.27 9.51
C GLY A 60 -1.47 4.87 8.92
N PHE A 61 -0.51 4.65 8.00
CA PHE A 61 -0.26 3.32 7.46
C PHE A 61 0.58 2.48 8.41
N LYS A 62 0.33 1.17 8.41
CA LYS A 62 1.01 0.22 9.28
C LYS A 62 2.19 -0.41 8.56
N LEU A 63 3.40 -0.30 9.13
CA LEU A 63 4.58 -1.00 8.64
C LEU A 63 4.52 -2.48 9.05
N VAL A 64 4.51 -3.40 8.08
CA VAL A 64 4.41 -4.85 8.34
C VAL A 64 5.63 -5.63 7.89
N GLY A 65 6.55 -5.01 7.13
CA GLY A 65 7.83 -5.60 6.75
C GLY A 65 8.84 -4.51 6.41
N LEU A 66 10.10 -4.69 6.82
CA LEU A 66 11.20 -3.75 6.60
C LEU A 66 12.52 -4.51 6.51
N LYS A 67 13.31 -4.27 5.45
CA LYS A 67 14.68 -4.77 5.39
C LYS A 67 15.62 -3.86 4.61
N LEU A 68 16.86 -3.76 5.09
CA LEU A 68 17.98 -3.13 4.40
C LEU A 68 18.81 -4.24 3.74
N LEU A 69 19.01 -4.16 2.42
CA LEU A 69 19.74 -5.21 1.69
C LEU A 69 20.49 -4.67 0.47
N GLN A 70 21.56 -5.37 0.10
CA GLN A 70 22.18 -5.23 -1.21
C GLN A 70 21.42 -6.11 -2.20
N VAL A 71 20.83 -5.50 -3.23
CA VAL A 71 19.94 -6.22 -4.16
C VAL A 71 20.75 -6.97 -5.22
N SER A 72 20.39 -8.24 -5.47
CA SER A 72 21.03 -9.03 -6.51
C SER A 72 20.47 -8.71 -7.90
N LYS A 73 21.30 -8.90 -8.95
CA LYS A 73 20.86 -8.74 -10.34
C LYS A 73 19.71 -9.69 -10.72
N ASN A 74 19.68 -10.90 -10.12
CA ASN A 74 18.60 -11.86 -10.34
C ASN A 74 17.26 -11.37 -9.75
N LEU A 75 17.28 -10.80 -8.55
CA LEU A 75 16.07 -10.23 -7.95
C LEU A 75 15.55 -9.05 -8.80
N LEU A 76 16.46 -8.20 -9.29
CA LEU A 76 16.10 -7.06 -10.14
C LEU A 76 15.54 -7.49 -11.49
N SER A 77 16.06 -8.56 -12.12
CA SER A 77 15.53 -9.05 -13.40
C SER A 77 14.11 -9.60 -13.28
N GLN A 78 13.79 -10.23 -12.15
CA GLN A 78 12.44 -10.67 -11.85
C GLN A 78 11.51 -9.49 -11.54
N HIS A 79 11.99 -8.51 -10.78
CA HIS A 79 11.21 -7.33 -10.41
C HIS A 79 10.86 -6.48 -11.64
N TYR A 80 11.85 -6.22 -12.50
CA TYR A 80 11.74 -5.42 -13.71
C TYR A 80 11.59 -6.27 -15.00
N CYS A 81 10.98 -7.45 -14.91
CA CYS A 81 10.89 -8.38 -16.05
C CYS A 81 10.29 -7.74 -17.31
N GLN A 82 9.32 -6.84 -17.13
CA GLN A 82 8.65 -6.09 -18.20
C GLN A 82 9.53 -5.01 -18.85
N LEU A 83 10.61 -4.59 -18.19
CA LEU A 83 11.50 -3.52 -18.65
C LEU A 83 12.79 -4.05 -19.30
N THR A 84 13.03 -5.36 -19.28
CA THR A 84 14.27 -5.99 -19.77
C THR A 84 14.65 -5.64 -21.21
N LYS A 85 13.67 -5.32 -22.06
CA LYS A 85 13.87 -4.92 -23.46
C LYS A 85 14.03 -3.41 -23.66
N LYS A 86 13.92 -2.60 -22.60
CA LYS A 86 14.02 -1.14 -22.69
C LYS A 86 15.49 -0.72 -22.74
N PRO A 87 15.85 0.31 -23.52
CA PRO A 87 17.25 0.72 -23.69
C PRO A 87 17.91 1.17 -22.38
N PHE A 88 17.13 1.70 -21.43
CA PHE A 88 17.61 2.16 -20.12
C PHE A 88 17.75 1.05 -19.06
N TYR A 89 17.38 -0.20 -19.38
CA TYR A 89 17.39 -1.30 -18.41
C TYR A 89 18.78 -1.60 -17.82
N PRO A 90 19.87 -1.63 -18.61
CA PRO A 90 21.22 -1.82 -18.05
C PRO A 90 21.56 -0.77 -16.98
N ASP A 91 21.31 0.51 -17.27
CA ASP A 91 21.56 1.62 -16.35
C ASP A 91 20.68 1.53 -15.09
N LEU A 92 19.44 1.05 -15.23
CA LEU A 92 18.53 0.81 -14.11
C LEU A 92 19.09 -0.28 -13.17
N VAL A 93 19.59 -1.38 -13.73
CA VAL A 93 20.20 -2.46 -12.95
C VAL A 93 21.47 -1.98 -12.27
N GLU A 94 22.36 -1.28 -13.00
CA GLU A 94 23.57 -0.70 -12.43
C GLU A 94 23.25 0.23 -11.26
N TYR A 95 22.32 1.16 -11.47
CA TYR A 95 21.85 2.07 -10.42
C TYR A 95 21.29 1.32 -9.20
N MET A 96 20.39 0.36 -9.38
CA MET A 96 19.79 -0.39 -8.26
C MET A 96 20.78 -1.30 -7.53
N THR A 97 21.90 -1.67 -8.17
CA THR A 97 23.01 -2.42 -7.55
C THR A 97 24.14 -1.54 -7.01
N SER A 98 24.10 -0.21 -7.21
CA SER A 98 25.15 0.72 -6.79
C SER A 98 25.24 0.93 -5.28
N GLY A 99 24.26 0.43 -4.52
CA GLY A 99 24.24 0.53 -3.06
C GLY A 99 23.04 -0.18 -2.45
N PRO A 100 22.85 -0.04 -1.13
CA PRO A 100 21.78 -0.73 -0.42
C PRO A 100 20.41 -0.11 -0.73
N VAL A 101 19.38 -0.94 -0.63
CA VAL A 101 17.96 -0.56 -0.75
C VAL A 101 17.27 -0.83 0.57
N VAL A 102 16.30 0.01 0.93
CA VAL A 102 15.36 -0.30 2.02
C VAL A 102 14.03 -0.72 1.41
N ALA A 103 13.74 -2.01 1.48
CA ALA A 103 12.47 -2.59 1.06
C ALA A 103 11.48 -2.57 2.22
N MET A 104 10.22 -2.23 1.94
CA MET A 104 9.16 -2.10 2.92
C MET A 104 7.84 -2.66 2.39
N VAL A 105 7.03 -3.18 3.32
CA VAL A 105 5.63 -3.51 3.07
C VAL A 105 4.78 -2.69 4.03
N TRP A 106 3.86 -1.92 3.47
CA TRP A 106 2.91 -1.10 4.20
C TRP A 106 1.50 -1.65 4.04
N GLU A 107 0.69 -1.54 5.10
CA GLU A 107 -0.69 -2.01 5.16
C GLU A 107 -1.65 -0.85 5.51
N GLY A 108 -2.78 -0.77 4.81
CA GLY A 108 -3.80 0.26 5.04
C GLY A 108 -4.88 0.30 3.97
N PRO A 109 -5.95 1.09 4.16
CA PRO A 109 -7.03 1.20 3.19
C PRO A 109 -6.59 1.94 1.92
N ASN A 110 -6.92 1.41 0.73
CA ASN A 110 -6.59 2.00 -0.57
C ASN A 110 -5.11 2.39 -0.70
N ILE A 111 -4.22 1.61 -0.08
CA ILE A 111 -2.85 2.02 0.17
C ILE A 111 -2.02 2.06 -1.10
N VAL A 112 -2.23 1.18 -2.08
CA VAL A 112 -1.51 1.21 -3.36
C VAL A 112 -1.75 2.55 -4.05
N GLN A 113 -3.02 2.93 -4.25
CA GLN A 113 -3.37 4.19 -4.89
C GLN A 113 -2.87 5.40 -4.09
N THR A 114 -3.07 5.39 -2.77
CA THR A 114 -2.67 6.51 -1.90
C THR A 114 -1.16 6.69 -1.85
N CYS A 115 -0.40 5.60 -1.77
CA CYS A 115 1.06 5.65 -1.79
C CYS A 115 1.59 6.22 -3.10
N ARG A 116 0.99 5.88 -4.26
CA ARG A 116 1.40 6.49 -5.54
C ARG A 116 1.21 8.00 -5.56
N MET A 117 0.09 8.49 -5.02
CA MET A 117 -0.15 9.94 -4.89
C MET A 117 0.87 10.61 -3.97
N MET A 118 1.20 9.97 -2.84
CA MET A 118 2.20 10.48 -1.89
C MET A 118 3.63 10.47 -2.45
N VAL A 119 3.98 9.45 -3.23
CA VAL A 119 5.29 9.34 -3.87
C VAL A 119 5.46 10.38 -4.97
N GLY A 120 4.40 10.65 -5.73
CA GLY A 120 4.40 11.63 -6.82
C GLY A 120 4.86 11.06 -8.16
N HIS A 121 4.77 11.88 -9.20
CA HIS A 121 5.06 11.48 -10.58
C HIS A 121 6.48 10.92 -10.74
N THR A 122 6.69 10.00 -11.68
CA THR A 122 8.00 9.35 -11.91
C THR A 122 9.09 10.35 -12.25
N ASN A 123 8.74 11.37 -13.03
CA ASN A 123 9.59 12.55 -13.26
C ASN A 123 9.37 13.56 -12.13
N PRO A 124 10.39 13.85 -11.29
CA PRO A 124 10.27 14.81 -10.20
C PRO A 124 9.86 16.21 -10.64
N ALA A 125 10.23 16.64 -11.86
CA ALA A 125 9.84 17.93 -12.40
C ALA A 125 8.33 18.08 -12.65
N GLU A 126 7.61 16.96 -12.74
CA GLU A 126 6.16 16.89 -12.91
C GLU A 126 5.46 16.46 -11.61
N ALA A 127 6.22 16.20 -10.54
CA ALA A 127 5.67 15.81 -9.27
C ALA A 127 5.19 17.06 -8.50
N HIS A 128 4.01 16.99 -7.90
CA HIS A 128 3.46 18.10 -7.11
C HIS A 128 4.25 18.31 -5.81
N ALA A 129 4.38 19.57 -5.40
CA ALA A 129 5.00 19.95 -4.12
C ALA A 129 4.34 19.18 -2.95
N GLY A 130 5.16 18.71 -2.01
CA GLY A 130 4.70 17.87 -0.90
C GLY A 130 4.68 16.37 -1.21
N THR A 131 4.97 15.95 -2.44
CA THR A 131 5.23 14.53 -2.76
C THR A 131 6.69 14.17 -2.48
N ILE A 132 6.97 12.89 -2.19
CA ILE A 132 8.32 12.42 -1.88
C ILE A 132 9.30 12.76 -3.01
N ARG A 133 8.89 12.56 -4.27
CA ARG A 133 9.76 12.82 -5.42
C ARG A 133 10.00 14.32 -5.64
N ALA A 134 8.97 15.16 -5.50
CA ALA A 134 9.14 16.60 -5.64
C ALA A 134 10.04 17.17 -4.54
N ASP A 135 9.85 16.72 -3.29
CA ASP A 135 10.57 17.28 -2.15
C ASP A 135 12.03 16.80 -2.09
N PHE A 136 12.32 15.61 -2.64
CA PHE A 136 13.64 14.97 -2.46
C PHE A 136 14.38 14.61 -3.73
N SER A 137 13.84 14.79 -4.92
CA SER A 137 14.50 14.40 -6.18
C SER A 137 14.50 15.54 -7.19
N LEU A 138 15.57 15.64 -7.97
CA LEU A 138 15.69 16.65 -9.04
C LEU A 138 15.67 16.02 -10.44
N HIS A 139 16.02 14.74 -10.57
CA HIS A 139 16.18 14.07 -11.85
C HIS A 139 15.53 12.69 -11.85
N VAL A 140 14.92 12.31 -12.98
CA VAL A 140 14.16 11.06 -13.13
C VAL A 140 15.00 9.80 -12.87
N SER A 141 16.30 9.83 -13.17
CA SER A 141 17.21 8.70 -12.93
C SER A 141 17.56 8.47 -11.46
N ARG A 142 17.24 9.42 -10.57
CA ARG A 142 17.52 9.39 -9.13
C ARG A 142 16.30 9.93 -8.38
N ASN A 143 15.21 9.18 -8.49
CA ASN A 143 13.90 9.57 -7.98
C ASN A 143 13.54 8.92 -6.63
N VAL A 144 14.56 8.50 -5.87
CA VAL A 144 14.51 8.15 -4.43
C VAL A 144 13.68 6.92 -4.05
N VAL A 145 12.46 6.74 -4.54
CA VAL A 145 11.52 5.70 -4.11
C VAL A 145 10.82 5.02 -5.28
N HIS A 146 10.66 3.70 -5.17
CA HIS A 146 9.72 2.87 -5.93
C HIS A 146 8.45 2.63 -5.11
N ALA A 147 7.30 2.55 -5.79
CA ALA A 147 6.04 2.13 -5.22
C ALA A 147 5.25 1.30 -6.25
N SER A 148 4.58 0.25 -5.79
CA SER A 148 3.73 -0.59 -6.64
C SER A 148 2.67 0.24 -7.36
N ASP A 149 2.35 -0.15 -8.60
CA ASP A 149 1.46 0.59 -9.49
C ASP A 149 -0.01 0.15 -9.43
N SER A 150 -0.25 -1.08 -8.97
CA SER A 150 -1.52 -1.81 -8.98
C SER A 150 -1.56 -2.82 -7.82
N LEU A 151 -2.75 -3.34 -7.50
CA LEU A 151 -2.93 -4.33 -6.44
C LEU A 151 -2.20 -5.63 -6.79
N GLU A 152 -2.33 -6.08 -8.03
CA GLU A 152 -1.68 -7.27 -8.57
C GLU A 152 -0.16 -7.08 -8.59
N GLY A 153 0.30 -5.90 -9.01
CA GLY A 153 1.70 -5.50 -8.96
C GLY A 153 2.26 -5.54 -7.54
N ALA A 154 1.52 -5.00 -6.57
CA ALA A 154 1.89 -5.02 -5.16
C ALA A 154 2.01 -6.45 -4.61
N GLN A 155 1.04 -7.32 -4.88
CA GLN A 155 1.09 -8.73 -4.44
C GLN A 155 2.31 -9.45 -5.01
N ARG A 156 2.57 -9.32 -6.31
CA ARG A 156 3.75 -9.91 -6.98
C ARG A 156 5.05 -9.38 -6.38
N GLU A 157 5.14 -8.08 -6.17
CA GLU A 157 6.33 -7.44 -5.60
C GLU A 157 6.57 -7.87 -4.15
N ILE A 158 5.53 -7.92 -3.31
CA ILE A 158 5.65 -8.41 -1.93
C ILE A 158 6.15 -9.85 -1.91
N MET A 159 5.55 -10.75 -2.70
CA MET A 159 5.98 -12.16 -2.75
C MET A 159 7.40 -12.34 -3.30
N LEU A 160 7.84 -11.44 -4.19
CA LEU A 160 9.20 -11.48 -4.74
C LEU A 160 10.24 -10.98 -3.73
N TRP A 161 9.89 -9.96 -2.95
CA TRP A 161 10.82 -9.28 -2.06
C TRP A 161 10.77 -9.78 -0.63
N PHE A 162 9.72 -10.45 -0.17
CA PHE A 162 9.56 -10.84 1.23
C PHE A 162 9.05 -12.28 1.34
N ASP A 163 9.63 -13.03 2.25
CA ASP A 163 9.08 -14.32 2.66
C ASP A 163 7.99 -14.12 3.71
N GLY A 164 7.13 -15.11 3.90
CA GLY A 164 6.02 -15.01 4.88
C GLY A 164 6.46 -14.72 6.31
N HIS A 165 7.67 -15.14 6.69
CA HIS A 165 8.24 -14.89 8.03
C HIS A 165 8.83 -13.48 8.19
N ASP A 166 9.10 -12.77 7.09
CA ASP A 166 9.54 -11.36 7.13
C ASP A 166 8.37 -10.40 7.44
N LEU A 167 7.12 -10.89 7.34
CA LEU A 167 5.90 -10.08 7.47
C LEU A 167 5.23 -10.28 8.82
N LEU A 168 5.16 -9.21 9.61
CA LEU A 168 4.60 -9.25 10.95
C LEU A 168 3.09 -9.00 10.94
N LYS A 169 2.37 -9.78 11.75
CA LYS A 169 0.96 -9.53 12.08
C LYS A 169 0.88 -8.90 13.47
N TRP A 170 0.50 -7.64 13.50
CA TRP A 170 0.33 -6.86 14.73
C TRP A 170 -0.77 -5.80 14.55
N ASP A 171 -1.29 -5.29 15.67
CA ASP A 171 -2.35 -4.30 15.70
C ASP A 171 -1.83 -2.96 16.21
N CYS A 172 -2.19 -1.87 15.52
CA CYS A 172 -1.88 -0.53 15.98
C CYS A 172 -2.83 -0.14 17.11
N ILE A 173 -2.30 0.49 18.15
CA ILE A 173 -3.08 0.91 19.32
C ILE A 173 -4.16 1.95 18.96
N ASP A 174 -3.91 2.81 17.98
CA ASP A 174 -4.86 3.81 17.50
C ASP A 174 -6.00 3.22 16.64
N GLN A 175 -5.79 2.05 16.05
CA GLN A 175 -6.80 1.33 15.26
C GLN A 175 -7.71 0.43 16.13
N SER A 176 -7.28 0.03 17.33
CA SER A 176 -8.02 -0.90 18.19
C SER A 176 -9.14 -0.24 19.01
N PHE A 177 -9.18 1.09 19.10
CA PHE A 177 -10.23 1.80 19.85
C PHE A 177 -11.60 1.86 19.13
N HIS A 178 -11.66 1.50 17.84
CA HIS A 178 -12.92 1.58 17.07
C HIS A 178 -13.80 0.31 17.19
N SER A 179 -13.35 -0.73 17.88
CA SER A 179 -14.17 -1.92 18.20
C SER A 179 -14.74 -1.90 19.62
N GLY A 180 -14.35 -0.92 20.44
CA GLY A 180 -14.97 -0.65 21.74
C GLY A 180 -16.11 0.34 21.57
N ALA A 181 -17.32 -0.17 21.41
CA ALA A 181 -18.52 0.61 21.70
C ALA A 181 -18.38 1.19 23.12
N PHE A 182 -18.21 2.51 23.22
CA PHE A 182 -18.69 3.20 24.41
C PHE A 182 -20.21 3.17 24.32
N HIS A 183 -20.81 2.32 25.15
CA HIS A 183 -22.19 2.48 25.60
C HIS A 183 -22.36 3.83 26.28
#